data_AF-A0A7J8NGE7-F1
#
_entry.id   AF-A0A7J8NGE7-F1
#
_cell.length_a   1.000
_cell.length_b   1.000
_cell.length_c   1.000
_cell.angle_alpha   90.00
_cell.angle_beta   90.00
_cell.angle_gamma   90.00
#
_symmetry.space_group_name_H-M   'P 1'
#
loop_
_entity.id
_entity.type
_entity.pdbx_description
1 polymer ?
#
loop_
_entity_poly.entity_id
_entity_poly.type
_entity_poly.pdbx_seq_one_letter_code
_entity_poly.pdbx_strand_id
1 'polypeptide(L)'
;MEPLSSPSAVQSPTPMMASNLATGAVDSRFFSTKKMIIEYFKKMMSLHVLSSKIALLLLGSCLHKTTSRLMFYRRALHSQRKWDLPMKEFLMKVKSYCDNLASCGEVISEHEHVTAIINGLPCEYESIVSIIVASQVPYSLQSVSKMLIDVEAQQQVSMAE
;
A
#
# COMPACT_ATOMS: atom_id res chain seq x y z
N MET A 1 22.94 92.95 -73.54
CA MET A 1 21.62 92.39 -73.88
C MET A 1 21.73 90.88 -73.66
N GLU A 2 20.98 90.36 -72.69
CA GLU A 2 20.86 88.94 -72.25
C GLU A 2 20.34 87.98 -73.35
N PRO A 3 20.03 86.67 -73.12
CA PRO A 3 20.20 85.81 -71.92
C PRO A 3 20.68 84.34 -72.14
N LEU A 4 21.13 83.74 -71.01
CA LEU A 4 20.68 82.50 -70.33
C LEU A 4 20.56 81.11 -71.04
N SER A 5 20.96 80.10 -70.24
CA SER A 5 20.49 78.69 -70.14
C SER A 5 21.37 77.66 -70.89
N SER A 6 21.85 76.53 -70.34
CA SER A 6 21.28 75.60 -69.35
C SER A 6 22.40 74.66 -68.77
N PRO A 7 22.14 73.53 -68.06
CA PRO A 7 22.27 73.48 -66.60
C PRO A 7 23.05 72.25 -66.06
N SER A 8 23.01 72.11 -64.73
CA SER A 8 23.06 70.87 -63.96
C SER A 8 24.40 70.20 -63.67
N ALA A 9 24.83 70.48 -62.44
CA ALA A 9 25.68 69.65 -61.61
C ALA A 9 25.23 68.18 -61.58
N VAL A 10 26.19 67.27 -61.78
CA VAL A 10 26.14 65.92 -61.23
C VAL A 10 27.30 65.83 -60.24
N GLN A 11 26.99 66.16 -58.98
CA GLN A 11 27.82 65.80 -57.85
C GLN A 11 27.71 64.27 -57.66
N SER A 12 28.86 63.59 -57.68
CA SER A 12 28.93 62.17 -57.37
C SER A 12 28.56 61.93 -55.90
N PRO A 13 27.80 60.88 -55.56
CA PRO A 13 27.47 60.59 -54.17
C PRO A 13 28.66 59.91 -53.46
N THR A 14 29.15 60.61 -52.42
CA THR A 14 29.47 60.11 -51.07
C THR A 14 30.60 59.07 -50.86
N PRO A 15 31.60 59.37 -50.00
CA PRO A 15 32.47 58.33 -49.45
C PRO A 15 31.69 57.52 -48.40
N MET A 16 31.59 56.19 -48.59
CA MET A 16 31.06 55.28 -47.58
C MET A 16 31.97 55.30 -46.35
N MET A 17 31.47 55.83 -45.22
CA MET A 17 32.07 55.55 -43.92
C MET A 17 31.80 54.08 -43.57
N ALA A 18 32.86 53.29 -43.47
CA ALA A 18 32.82 51.99 -42.84
C ALA A 18 32.60 52.19 -41.32
N SER A 19 31.38 51.99 -40.86
CA SER A 19 31.08 51.76 -39.45
C SER A 19 30.64 50.32 -39.28
N ASN A 20 31.59 49.48 -38.88
CA ASN A 20 31.35 48.13 -38.40
C ASN A 20 30.47 48.22 -37.15
N LEU A 21 29.20 47.83 -37.25
CA LEU A 21 28.36 47.58 -36.08
C LEU A 21 28.20 46.07 -35.91
N ALA A 22 28.94 45.53 -34.94
CA ALA A 22 28.88 44.14 -34.53
C ALA A 22 27.48 43.78 -34.03
N THR A 23 26.91 42.66 -34.49
CA THR A 23 25.91 41.78 -33.83
C THR A 23 25.31 40.86 -34.90
N GLY A 24 25.18 39.53 -34.77
CA GLY A 24 25.62 38.61 -33.74
C GLY A 24 25.82 37.22 -34.36
N ALA A 25 27.02 36.67 -34.19
CA ALA A 25 27.22 35.25 -34.37
C ALA A 25 26.56 34.55 -33.17
N VAL A 26 25.33 34.06 -33.35
CA VAL A 26 24.66 33.25 -32.35
C VAL A 26 25.39 31.90 -32.32
N ASP A 27 26.37 31.80 -31.43
CA ASP A 27 27.28 30.66 -31.29
C ASP A 27 26.47 29.35 -31.12
N SER A 28 26.60 28.45 -32.10
CA SER A 28 25.92 27.15 -32.13
C SER A 28 26.31 26.24 -30.97
N ARG A 29 27.46 26.51 -30.32
CA ARG A 29 27.89 25.83 -29.10
C ARG A 29 27.06 26.28 -27.89
N PHE A 30 26.70 27.56 -27.79
CA PHE A 30 25.76 28.06 -26.79
C PHE A 30 24.37 27.38 -26.89
N PHE A 31 23.86 27.21 -28.11
CA PHE A 31 22.60 26.50 -28.35
C PHE A 31 22.71 25.00 -28.02
N SER A 32 23.84 24.37 -28.35
CA SER A 32 24.09 22.95 -28.04
C SER A 32 24.21 22.68 -26.54
N THR A 33 24.93 23.53 -25.80
CA THR A 33 25.10 23.38 -24.35
C THR A 33 23.79 23.60 -23.61
N LYS A 34 22.99 24.61 -24.00
CA LYS A 34 21.63 24.81 -23.44
C LYS A 34 20.72 23.61 -23.69
N LYS A 35 20.77 23.02 -24.88
CA LYS A 35 20.01 21.81 -25.22
C LYS A 35 20.43 20.62 -24.36
N MET A 36 21.73 20.40 -24.16
CA MET A 36 22.23 19.33 -23.25
C MET A 36 21.76 19.51 -21.81
N ILE A 37 21.80 20.74 -21.28
CA ILE A 37 21.36 21.04 -19.91
C ILE A 37 19.86 20.79 -19.75
N ILE A 38 19.03 21.21 -20.72
CA ILE A 38 17.58 20.99 -20.70
C ILE A 38 17.24 19.51 -20.75
N GLU A 39 17.89 18.73 -21.62
CA GLU A 39 17.66 17.29 -21.71
C GLU A 39 18.10 16.56 -20.43
N TYR A 40 19.19 16.99 -19.80
CA TYR A 40 19.62 16.47 -18.50
C TYR A 40 18.61 16.79 -17.39
N PHE A 41 18.10 18.03 -17.34
CA PHE A 41 17.08 18.45 -16.37
C PHE A 41 15.76 17.69 -16.56
N LYS A 42 15.32 17.50 -17.81
CA LYS A 42 14.14 16.68 -18.13
C LYS A 42 14.33 15.24 -17.68
N LYS A 43 15.50 14.64 -17.95
CA LYS A 43 15.83 13.28 -17.55
C LYS A 43 15.87 13.13 -16.02
N MET A 44 16.41 14.11 -15.31
CA MET A 44 16.46 14.14 -13.84
C MET A 44 15.05 14.23 -13.24
N MET A 45 14.20 15.15 -13.73
CA MET A 45 12.82 15.28 -13.28
C MET A 45 11.98 14.03 -13.61
N SER A 46 12.17 13.46 -14.80
CA SER A 46 11.52 12.19 -15.19
C SER A 46 11.95 11.02 -14.32
N LEU A 47 13.24 10.92 -13.99
CA LEU A 47 13.79 9.89 -13.11
C LEU A 47 13.26 10.00 -11.67
N HIS A 48 13.20 11.22 -11.12
CA HIS A 48 12.62 11.47 -9.80
C HIS A 48 11.13 11.10 -9.76
N VAL A 49 10.34 11.56 -10.76
CA VAL A 49 8.92 11.22 -10.88
C VAL A 49 8.71 9.71 -11.06
N LEU A 50 9.56 9.03 -11.84
CA LEU A 50 9.49 7.59 -12.05
C LEU A 50 9.81 6.83 -10.75
N SER A 51 10.83 7.24 -10.02
CA SER A 51 11.17 6.68 -8.70
C SER A 51 10.02 6.84 -7.70
N SER A 52 9.40 8.02 -7.62
CA SER A 52 8.22 8.26 -6.78
C SER A 52 7.01 7.44 -7.20
N LYS A 53 6.76 7.27 -8.51
CA LYS A 53 5.67 6.42 -9.03
C LYS A 53 5.88 4.94 -8.72
N ILE A 54 7.11 4.44 -8.86
CA ILE A 54 7.47 3.06 -8.51
C ILE A 54 7.28 2.85 -7.01
N ALA A 55 7.72 3.77 -6.17
CA ALA A 55 7.51 3.71 -4.72
C ALA A 55 6.01 3.67 -4.36
N LEU A 56 5.19 4.50 -5.01
CA LEU A 56 3.74 4.51 -4.79
C LEU A 56 3.07 3.20 -5.27
N LEU A 57 3.49 2.65 -6.41
CA LEU A 57 2.98 1.37 -6.93
C LEU A 57 3.39 0.16 -6.07
N LEU A 58 4.63 0.14 -5.56
CA LEU A 58 5.11 -0.90 -4.64
C LEU A 58 4.38 -0.81 -3.29
N LEU A 59 4.18 0.39 -2.75
CA LEU A 59 3.38 0.59 -1.55
C LEU A 59 1.93 0.13 -1.75
N GLY A 60 1.33 0.48 -2.89
CA GLY A 60 -0.03 0.08 -3.25
C GLY A 60 -0.18 -1.44 -3.42
N SER A 61 0.73 -2.10 -4.11
CA SER A 61 0.67 -3.56 -4.30
C SER A 61 0.95 -4.34 -3.01
N CYS A 62 1.83 -3.84 -2.14
CA CYS A 62 2.05 -4.37 -0.80
C CYS A 62 0.79 -4.26 0.07
N LEU A 63 0.10 -3.10 0.02
CA LEU A 63 -1.17 -2.86 0.72
C LEU A 63 -2.32 -3.76 0.23
N HIS A 64 -2.41 -4.04 -1.07
CA HIS A 64 -3.44 -4.94 -1.62
C HIS A 64 -3.19 -6.43 -1.31
N LYS A 65 -1.92 -6.87 -1.28
CA LYS A 65 -1.58 -8.27 -1.01
C LYS A 65 -1.71 -8.63 0.47
N THR A 66 -1.44 -7.69 1.37
CA THR A 66 -1.66 -7.86 2.82
C THR A 66 -3.15 -7.80 3.17
N THR A 67 -3.92 -6.91 2.54
CA THR A 67 -5.37 -6.78 2.82
C THR A 67 -6.19 -8.01 2.40
N SER A 68 -5.94 -8.61 1.24
CA SER A 68 -6.70 -9.82 0.83
C SER A 68 -6.49 -11.02 1.74
N ARG A 69 -5.24 -11.30 2.15
CA ARG A 69 -4.90 -12.38 3.09
C ARG A 69 -5.44 -12.11 4.49
N LEU A 70 -5.26 -10.88 4.98
CA LEU A 70 -5.78 -10.44 6.28
C LEU A 70 -7.31 -10.60 6.34
N MET A 71 -8.03 -10.10 5.34
CA MET A 71 -9.48 -10.23 5.25
C MET A 71 -9.93 -11.68 5.17
N PHE A 72 -9.20 -12.52 4.41
CA PHE A 72 -9.47 -13.96 4.35
C PHE A 72 -9.36 -14.60 5.73
N TYR A 73 -8.25 -14.40 6.45
CA TYR A 73 -8.06 -15.04 7.75
C TYR A 73 -9.01 -14.49 8.82
N ARG A 74 -9.33 -13.19 8.80
CA ARG A 74 -10.37 -12.62 9.68
C ARG A 74 -11.71 -13.28 9.47
N ARG A 75 -12.12 -13.41 8.20
CA ARG A 75 -13.38 -14.06 7.86
C ARG A 75 -13.36 -15.52 8.27
N ALA A 76 -12.27 -16.23 7.99
CA ALA A 76 -12.10 -17.65 8.31
C ALA A 76 -12.15 -17.90 9.82
N LEU A 77 -11.54 -17.03 10.64
CA LEU A 77 -11.56 -17.09 12.11
C LEU A 77 -13.00 -17.02 12.63
N HIS A 78 -13.76 -15.99 12.25
CA HIS A 78 -15.11 -15.75 12.76
C HIS A 78 -16.17 -16.68 12.15
N SER A 79 -15.90 -17.26 10.97
CA SER A 79 -16.75 -18.30 10.37
C SER A 79 -16.43 -19.72 10.85
N GLN A 80 -15.36 -19.90 11.63
CA GLN A 80 -14.96 -21.23 12.07
C GLN A 80 -16.03 -21.84 12.98
N ARG A 81 -16.28 -23.12 12.80
CA ARG A 81 -17.17 -23.93 13.64
C ARG A 81 -16.48 -25.24 14.01
N LYS A 82 -16.76 -25.77 15.19
CA LYS A 82 -16.27 -27.07 15.63
C LYS A 82 -16.89 -28.20 14.80
N TRP A 83 -18.20 -28.16 14.59
CA TRP A 83 -18.95 -29.28 14.00
C TRP A 83 -18.58 -30.60 14.72
N ASP A 84 -18.35 -31.67 13.97
CA ASP A 84 -17.94 -32.98 14.48
C ASP A 84 -16.42 -33.10 14.69
N LEU A 85 -15.66 -32.01 14.56
CA LEU A 85 -14.21 -32.03 14.81
C LEU A 85 -13.96 -32.29 16.31
N PRO A 86 -12.92 -33.08 16.66
CA PRO A 86 -12.42 -33.14 18.02
C PRO A 86 -12.08 -31.73 18.53
N MET A 87 -12.40 -31.43 19.79
CA MET A 87 -12.19 -30.11 20.40
C MET A 87 -10.74 -29.64 20.22
N LYS A 88 -9.77 -30.54 20.44
CA LYS A 88 -8.35 -30.23 20.24
C LYS A 88 -8.03 -29.77 18.82
N GLU A 89 -8.62 -30.41 17.81
CA GLU A 89 -8.41 -30.04 16.41
C GLU A 89 -9.06 -28.70 16.07
N PHE A 90 -10.28 -28.47 16.56
CA PHE A 90 -10.95 -27.19 16.42
C PHE A 90 -10.12 -26.04 17.02
N LEU A 91 -9.64 -26.18 18.25
CA LEU A 91 -8.80 -25.19 18.93
C LEU A 91 -7.48 -24.93 18.18
N MET A 92 -6.83 -25.98 17.67
CA MET A 92 -5.63 -25.82 16.83
C MET A 92 -5.91 -25.04 15.55
N LYS A 93 -7.08 -25.26 14.93
CA LYS A 93 -7.46 -24.58 13.69
C LYS A 93 -7.77 -23.09 13.92
N VAL A 94 -8.44 -22.76 15.03
CA VAL A 94 -8.64 -21.36 15.46
C VAL A 94 -7.29 -20.68 15.71
N LYS A 95 -6.40 -21.32 16.49
CA LYS A 95 -5.05 -20.80 16.76
C LYS A 95 -4.27 -20.55 15.47
N SER A 96 -4.34 -21.47 14.51
CA SER A 96 -3.68 -21.31 13.20
C SER A 96 -4.14 -20.04 12.47
N TYR A 97 -5.43 -19.69 12.50
CA TYR A 97 -5.88 -18.42 11.92
C TYR A 97 -5.35 -17.20 12.67
N CYS A 98 -5.31 -17.23 14.00
CA CYS A 98 -4.70 -16.17 14.81
C CYS A 98 -3.19 -16.01 14.51
N ASP A 99 -2.45 -17.11 14.39
CA ASP A 99 -1.02 -17.09 14.03
C ASP A 99 -0.81 -16.53 12.62
N ASN A 100 -1.69 -16.88 11.67
CA ASN A 100 -1.65 -16.36 10.30
C ASN A 100 -1.97 -14.85 10.26
N LEU A 101 -2.92 -14.37 11.05
CA LEU A 101 -3.22 -12.95 11.22
C LEU A 101 -2.04 -12.21 11.81
N ALA A 102 -1.40 -12.77 12.85
CA ALA A 102 -0.19 -12.21 13.44
C ALA A 102 0.96 -12.12 12.42
N SER A 103 1.11 -13.14 11.55
CA SER A 103 2.08 -13.10 10.45
C SER A 103 1.79 -12.02 9.40
N CYS A 104 0.54 -11.56 9.31
CA CYS A 104 0.12 -10.44 8.47
C CYS A 104 0.21 -9.08 9.18
N GLY A 105 0.65 -9.06 10.45
CA GLY A 105 0.76 -7.85 11.27
C GLY A 105 -0.48 -7.51 12.10
N GLU A 106 -1.48 -8.39 12.16
CA GLU A 106 -2.68 -8.19 12.98
C GLU A 106 -2.65 -9.11 14.21
N VAL A 107 -2.47 -8.53 15.39
CA VAL A 107 -2.46 -9.27 16.66
C VAL A 107 -3.89 -9.36 17.19
N ILE A 108 -4.38 -10.59 17.34
CA ILE A 108 -5.71 -10.88 17.89
C ILE A 108 -5.64 -10.86 19.42
N SER A 109 -6.56 -10.10 20.04
CA SER A 109 -6.65 -10.03 21.49
C SER A 109 -7.10 -11.37 22.09
N GLU A 110 -6.72 -11.64 23.34
CA GLU A 110 -7.15 -12.87 24.03
C GLU A 110 -8.67 -12.96 24.13
N HIS A 111 -9.34 -11.83 24.41
CA HIS A 111 -10.79 -11.75 24.47
C HIS A 111 -11.45 -12.08 23.11
N GLU A 112 -10.92 -11.55 22.01
CA GLU A 112 -11.41 -11.88 20.66
C GLU A 112 -11.17 -13.35 20.32
N HIS A 113 -10.01 -13.90 20.71
CA HIS A 113 -9.70 -15.32 20.53
C HIS A 113 -10.72 -16.20 21.26
N VAL A 114 -10.99 -15.92 22.54
CA VAL A 114 -11.99 -16.63 23.34
C VAL A 114 -13.38 -16.50 22.72
N THR A 115 -13.75 -15.30 22.26
CA THR A 115 -15.04 -15.05 21.60
C THR A 115 -15.18 -15.85 20.31
N ALA A 116 -14.13 -15.93 19.49
CA ALA A 116 -14.12 -16.72 18.26
C ALA A 116 -14.28 -18.22 18.54
N ILE A 117 -13.69 -18.73 19.62
CA ILE A 117 -13.88 -20.11 20.07
C ILE A 117 -15.34 -20.34 20.45
N ILE A 118 -15.90 -19.53 21.36
CA ILE A 118 -17.26 -19.68 21.89
C ILE A 118 -18.31 -19.62 20.78
N ASN A 119 -18.19 -18.65 19.86
CA ASN A 119 -19.10 -18.51 18.71
C ASN A 119 -18.98 -19.67 17.71
N GLY A 120 -17.90 -20.45 17.81
CA GLY A 120 -17.65 -21.62 16.98
C GLY A 120 -18.23 -22.92 17.55
N LEU A 121 -18.74 -22.91 18.77
CA LEU A 121 -19.22 -24.12 19.45
C LEU A 121 -20.67 -24.47 19.07
N PRO A 122 -21.00 -25.77 19.02
CA PRO A 122 -22.36 -26.26 18.81
C PRO A 122 -23.17 -26.19 20.11
N CYS A 123 -24.48 -26.43 20.02
CA CYS A 123 -25.41 -26.20 21.13
C CYS A 123 -25.19 -27.16 22.32
N GLU A 124 -24.49 -28.28 22.14
CA GLU A 124 -24.14 -29.17 23.25
C GLU A 124 -23.24 -28.49 24.30
N TYR A 125 -22.53 -27.42 23.92
CA TYR A 125 -21.64 -26.66 24.80
C TYR A 125 -22.32 -25.42 25.41
N GLU A 126 -23.62 -25.19 25.20
CA GLU A 126 -24.33 -23.99 25.70
C GLU A 126 -24.16 -23.78 27.21
N SER A 127 -24.17 -24.86 28.00
CA SER A 127 -23.99 -24.77 29.46
C SER A 127 -22.65 -24.15 29.83
N ILE A 128 -21.56 -24.58 29.18
CA ILE A 128 -20.22 -24.07 29.48
C ILE A 128 -20.01 -22.67 28.89
N VAL A 129 -20.60 -22.40 27.72
CA VAL A 129 -20.62 -21.07 27.11
C VAL A 129 -21.30 -20.05 28.03
N SER A 130 -22.46 -20.40 28.58
CA SER A 130 -23.20 -19.55 29.52
C SER A 130 -22.38 -19.21 30.76
N ILE A 131 -21.68 -20.20 31.35
CA ILE A 131 -20.78 -19.98 32.49
C ILE A 131 -19.65 -19.01 32.13
N ILE A 132 -19.03 -19.19 30.96
CA ILE A 132 -17.93 -18.34 30.52
C ILE A 132 -18.40 -16.90 30.29
N VAL A 133 -19.54 -16.71 29.61
CA VAL A 133 -20.10 -15.39 29.27
C VAL A 133 -20.65 -14.65 30.50
N ALA A 134 -21.23 -15.37 31.46
CA ALA A 134 -21.81 -14.77 32.67
C ALA A 134 -20.74 -14.36 33.71
N SER A 135 -19.49 -14.80 33.56
CA SER A 135 -18.43 -14.47 34.50
C SER A 135 -18.05 -12.99 34.45
N GLN A 136 -17.98 -12.36 35.62
CA GLN A 136 -17.49 -10.98 35.78
C GLN A 136 -15.98 -10.85 35.56
N VAL A 137 -15.24 -11.97 35.68
CA VAL A 137 -13.80 -12.01 35.43
C VAL A 137 -13.55 -12.73 34.11
N PRO A 138 -12.86 -12.10 33.14
CA PRO A 138 -12.53 -12.75 31.88
C PRO A 138 -11.71 -14.02 32.12
N TYR A 139 -12.14 -15.13 31.52
CA TYR A 139 -11.35 -16.35 31.53
C TYR A 139 -10.14 -16.21 30.60
N SER A 140 -9.00 -16.76 31.03
CA SER A 140 -7.85 -16.91 30.13
C SER A 140 -8.14 -17.93 29.03
N LEU A 141 -7.49 -17.75 27.88
CA LEU A 141 -7.58 -18.68 26.75
C LEU A 141 -7.18 -20.09 27.14
N GLN A 142 -6.17 -20.23 28.01
CA GLN A 142 -5.75 -21.54 28.50
C GLN A 142 -6.82 -22.21 29.37
N SER A 143 -7.44 -21.45 30.27
CA SER A 143 -8.52 -21.95 31.12
C SER A 143 -9.70 -22.43 30.29
N VAL A 144 -10.13 -21.63 29.31
CA VAL A 144 -11.21 -21.99 28.37
C VAL A 144 -10.85 -23.24 27.58
N SER A 145 -9.65 -23.28 26.99
CA SER A 145 -9.21 -24.42 26.18
C SER A 145 -9.19 -25.73 26.97
N LYS A 146 -8.70 -25.69 28.21
CA LYS A 146 -8.69 -26.85 29.10
C LYS A 146 -10.11 -27.31 29.45
N MET A 147 -10.95 -26.38 29.89
CA MET A 147 -12.34 -26.65 30.27
C MET A 147 -13.12 -27.31 29.13
N LEU A 148 -12.94 -26.83 27.90
CA LEU A 148 -13.58 -27.39 26.72
C LEU A 148 -13.11 -28.81 26.37
N ILE A 149 -11.81 -29.11 26.54
CA ILE A 149 -11.27 -30.46 26.35
C ILE A 149 -11.81 -31.41 27.43
N ASP A 150 -11.86 -30.97 28.68
CA ASP A 150 -12.36 -31.78 29.80
C ASP A 150 -13.86 -32.11 29.60
N VAL A 151 -14.66 -31.15 29.11
CA VAL A 151 -16.08 -31.37 28.75
C VAL A 151 -16.23 -32.40 27.64
N GLU A 152 -15.46 -32.30 26.55
CA GLU A 152 -15.55 -33.27 25.45
C GLU A 152 -15.18 -34.70 25.90
N ALA A 153 -14.16 -34.82 26.77
CA ALA A 153 -13.76 -36.11 27.33
C ALA A 153 -14.88 -36.75 28.17
N GLN A 154 -15.58 -35.96 29.00
CA GLN A 154 -16.71 -36.44 29.78
C GLN A 154 -17.88 -36.89 28.90
N GLN A 155 -18.14 -36.16 27.81
CA GLN A 155 -19.23 -36.46 26.89
C GLN A 155 -19.01 -37.78 26.11
N GLN A 156 -17.75 -38.08 25.75
CA GLN A 156 -17.39 -39.35 25.12
C GLN A 156 -17.59 -40.55 26.07
N VAL A 157 -17.33 -40.37 27.37
CA VAL A 157 -17.56 -41.42 28.38
C VAL A 157 -19.05 -41.71 28.54
N SER A 158 -19.90 -40.68 28.60
CA SER A 158 -21.36 -40.85 28.74
C SER A 158 -22.06 -41.50 27.54
N MET A 159 -21.39 -41.56 26.39
CA MET A 159 -21.91 -42.20 25.17
C MET A 159 -21.46 -43.66 25.02
N ALA A 160 -20.56 -44.13 25.90
CA ALA A 160 -20.01 -45.48 25.89
C ALA A 160 -20.61 -46.40 26.97
N GLU A 161 -21.43 -45.86 27.88
CA GLU A 161 -22.27 -46.58 28.85
C GLU A 161 -23.69 -46.78 28.32
#